data_AF-A0A956DYJ7-F1
#
_entry.id   AF-A0A956DYJ7-F1
#
_cell.length_a   1.000
_cell.length_b   1.000
_cell.length_c   1.000
_cell.angle_alpha   90.00
_cell.angle_beta   90.00
_cell.angle_gamma   90.00
#
_symmetry.space_group_name_H-M   'P 1'
#
loop_
_entity.id
_entity.type
_entity.pdbx_description
1 polymer ?
#
loop_
_entity_poly.entity_id
_entity_poly.type
_entity_poly.pdbx_seq_one_letter_code
_entity_poly.pdbx_strand_id
1 'polypeptide(L)'
;MRFTSLSVACCFCLLACSSEDSSSHGVAASAQELSGIYQVTSHTENLDACSEGAEVTAAGYLAVFTYDVPAFGETWLGAYSCASEAACKDLAAKWPNGVSYEFGFTFTKGDRDQLTASEVSTGYTSAEGLCSEPTQEAHRLLSVADGQIRIESEITVGDDYQGKDGFCTTDAASKAVQGKSCSRFVGINATQVAEL
;
A
#
# COMPACT_ATOMS: atom_id res chain seq x y z
N MET A 1 5.05 -55.40 27.93
CA MET A 1 5.44 -55.71 26.54
C MET A 1 4.93 -54.59 25.64
N ARG A 2 5.84 -54.03 24.82
CA ARG A 2 5.58 -53.07 23.74
C ARG A 2 5.06 -53.80 22.49
N PHE A 3 4.31 -53.10 21.64
CA PHE A 3 4.52 -52.85 20.18
C PHE A 3 3.27 -52.09 19.64
N THR A 4 3.29 -50.76 19.48
CA THR A 4 3.56 -49.93 18.26
C THR A 4 2.86 -50.32 16.95
N SER A 5 2.04 -49.40 16.41
CA SER A 5 2.04 -48.82 15.03
C SER A 5 0.70 -48.05 14.84
N LEU A 6 0.53 -46.73 14.63
CA LEU A 6 1.13 -45.61 13.87
C LEU A 6 0.44 -45.29 12.52
N SER A 7 -0.01 -44.02 12.41
CA SER A 7 -0.35 -43.17 11.23
C SER A 7 -1.58 -43.53 10.38
N VAL A 8 -2.41 -42.59 9.90
CA VAL A 8 -2.16 -41.40 9.05
C VAL A 8 -3.30 -40.37 9.28
N ALA A 9 -3.07 -39.18 9.85
CA ALA A 9 -2.66 -37.91 9.21
C ALA A 9 -3.65 -37.34 8.16
N CYS A 10 -4.38 -36.29 8.54
CA CYS A 10 -4.73 -35.20 7.62
C CYS A 10 -5.00 -33.92 8.44
N CYS A 11 -3.92 -33.33 8.92
CA CYS A 11 -3.91 -31.95 9.36
C CYS A 11 -3.70 -31.12 8.09
N PHE A 12 -4.68 -30.31 7.70
CA PHE A 12 -4.49 -29.24 6.73
C PHE A 12 -3.59 -28.19 7.40
N CYS A 13 -2.27 -28.38 7.30
CA CYS A 13 -1.33 -27.30 7.52
C CYS A 13 -1.50 -26.31 6.37
N LEU A 14 -2.19 -25.21 6.64
CA LEU A 14 -1.87 -23.94 6.00
C LEU A 14 -0.42 -23.64 6.39
N LEU A 15 0.51 -24.08 5.55
CA LEU A 15 1.88 -23.59 5.54
C LEU A 15 1.82 -22.13 5.12
N ALA A 16 1.50 -21.25 6.07
CA ALA A 16 2.22 -20.00 6.16
C ALA A 16 3.68 -20.42 6.38
N CYS A 17 4.46 -20.47 5.31
CA CYS A 17 5.91 -20.48 5.42
C CYS A 17 6.30 -19.13 6.05
N SER A 18 6.23 -19.06 7.39
CA SER A 18 7.06 -18.14 8.15
C SER A 18 8.48 -18.67 8.00
N SER A 19 9.17 -18.25 6.95
CA SER A 19 10.63 -18.22 7.01
C SER A 19 10.99 -17.31 8.18
N GLU A 20 11.38 -17.92 9.29
CA GLU A 20 12.12 -17.29 10.38
C GLU A 20 13.45 -16.80 9.81
N ASP A 21 13.43 -15.69 9.07
CA ASP A 21 14.62 -15.00 8.60
C ASP A 21 14.30 -13.51 8.46
N SER A 22 14.60 -12.75 9.53
CA SER A 22 15.09 -11.36 9.51
C SER A 22 14.34 -10.25 8.72
N SER A 23 13.15 -10.48 8.16
CA SER A 23 12.51 -9.52 7.25
C SER A 23 11.76 -8.38 7.94
N SER A 24 11.19 -8.57 9.14
CA SER A 24 10.47 -7.49 9.85
C SER A 24 11.40 -6.38 10.34
N HIS A 25 12.60 -6.72 10.81
CA HIS A 25 13.60 -5.73 11.23
C HIS A 25 14.22 -4.99 10.04
N GLY A 26 14.37 -5.65 8.88
CA GLY A 26 14.91 -5.04 7.67
C GLY A 26 13.96 -4.04 7.01
N VAL A 27 12.65 -4.32 7.04
CA VAL A 27 11.60 -3.40 6.56
C VAL A 27 11.49 -2.20 7.50
N ALA A 28 11.48 -2.41 8.82
CA ALA A 28 11.41 -1.32 9.79
C ALA A 28 12.59 -0.34 9.68
N ALA A 29 13.83 -0.84 9.49
CA ALA A 29 15.00 0.02 9.34
C ALA A 29 14.95 0.87 8.06
N SER A 30 14.68 0.26 6.90
CA SER A 30 14.58 0.98 5.63
C SER A 30 13.38 1.94 5.59
N ALA A 31 12.26 1.57 6.22
CA ALA A 31 11.11 2.45 6.37
C ALA A 31 11.41 3.66 7.28
N GLN A 32 12.21 3.47 8.33
CA GLN A 32 12.63 4.55 9.21
C GLN A 32 13.61 5.51 8.53
N GLU A 33 14.51 5.02 7.67
CA GLU A 33 15.40 5.86 6.85
C GLU A 33 14.65 6.75 5.86
N LEU A 34 13.50 6.30 5.37
CA LEU A 34 12.64 7.04 4.44
C LEU A 34 11.67 7.99 5.14
N SER A 35 11.61 7.96 6.48
CA SER A 35 10.67 8.81 7.21
C SER A 35 11.07 10.28 7.15
N GLY A 36 10.13 11.16 6.86
CA GLY A 36 10.38 12.57 6.69
C GLY A 36 9.22 13.32 6.02
N ILE A 37 9.44 14.61 5.79
CA ILE A 37 8.53 15.46 5.02
C ILE A 37 9.17 15.75 3.68
N TYR A 38 8.40 15.50 2.62
CA TYR A 38 8.84 15.65 1.25
C TYR A 38 8.01 16.70 0.54
N GLN A 39 8.63 17.55 -0.25
CA GLN A 39 7.96 18.42 -1.19
C GLN A 39 7.80 17.69 -2.52
N VAL A 40 6.57 17.62 -3.05
CA VAL A 40 6.31 17.05 -4.37
C VAL A 40 6.94 17.95 -5.43
N THR A 41 7.78 17.37 -6.27
CA THR A 41 8.49 18.07 -7.35
C THR A 41 7.82 17.84 -8.71
N SER A 42 7.29 16.63 -8.94
CA SER A 42 6.46 16.35 -10.10
C SER A 42 5.46 15.21 -9.86
N HIS A 43 4.41 15.20 -10.68
CA HIS A 43 3.36 14.18 -10.68
C HIS A 43 3.07 13.78 -12.12
N THR A 44 2.90 12.50 -12.39
CA THR A 44 2.49 11.97 -13.70
C THR A 44 1.25 11.12 -13.51
N GLU A 45 0.29 11.24 -14.39
CA GLU A 45 -0.94 10.46 -14.32
C GLU A 45 -1.36 10.02 -15.72
N ASN A 46 -1.71 8.74 -15.83
CA ASN A 46 -2.32 8.16 -17.01
C ASN A 46 -3.51 7.31 -16.59
N LEU A 47 -4.72 7.83 -16.82
CA LEU A 47 -5.97 7.17 -16.42
C LEU A 47 -6.47 6.14 -17.44
N ASP A 48 -5.82 6.06 -18.61
CA ASP A 48 -6.26 5.26 -19.75
C ASP A 48 -5.25 4.17 -20.15
N ALA A 49 -4.04 4.18 -19.58
CA ALA A 49 -3.02 3.17 -19.84
C ALA A 49 -2.08 2.94 -18.65
N CYS A 50 -1.54 1.72 -18.58
CA CYS A 50 -0.49 1.35 -17.63
C CYS A 50 0.90 1.78 -18.11
N SER A 51 1.08 3.07 -18.28
CA SER A 51 2.35 3.67 -18.66
C SER A 51 2.40 5.08 -18.14
N GLU A 52 3.60 5.56 -17.83
CA GLU A 52 3.79 6.92 -17.35
C GLU A 52 3.11 7.95 -18.26
N GLY A 53 2.31 8.81 -17.62
CA GLY A 53 1.57 9.85 -18.31
C GLY A 53 2.40 11.09 -18.55
N ALA A 54 1.75 12.15 -19.02
CA ALA A 54 2.39 13.46 -19.07
C ALA A 54 2.67 13.97 -17.65
N GLU A 55 3.80 14.65 -17.49
CA GLU A 55 4.09 15.36 -16.25
C GLU A 55 3.09 16.52 -16.07
N VAL A 56 2.50 16.56 -14.89
CA VAL A 56 1.67 17.63 -14.37
C VAL A 56 2.47 18.29 -13.27
N THR A 57 2.60 19.62 -13.33
CA THR A 57 3.25 20.37 -12.25
C THR A 57 2.41 20.19 -10.98
N ALA A 58 2.98 19.54 -9.98
CA ALA A 58 2.32 19.31 -8.70
C ALA A 58 3.00 20.17 -7.62
N ALA A 59 2.15 20.83 -6.82
CA ALA A 59 2.57 21.51 -5.61
C ALA A 59 1.91 20.79 -4.44
N GLY A 60 2.70 20.42 -3.45
CA GLY A 60 2.20 19.73 -2.27
C GLY A 60 3.32 19.18 -1.42
N TYR A 61 2.95 18.63 -0.27
CA TYR A 61 3.85 17.96 0.64
C TYR A 61 3.36 16.55 0.91
N LEU A 62 4.28 15.65 1.21
CA LEU A 62 4.03 14.31 1.72
C LEU A 62 4.65 14.18 3.11
N ALA A 63 3.93 13.60 4.06
CA ALA A 63 4.48 13.04 5.29
C ALA A 63 4.69 11.54 5.07
N VAL A 64 5.93 11.08 5.16
CA VAL A 64 6.28 9.65 5.09
C VAL A 64 6.71 9.20 6.47
N PHE A 65 6.00 8.27 7.11
CA PHE A 65 6.34 7.82 8.47
C PHE A 65 5.81 6.43 8.78
N THR A 66 6.46 5.76 9.73
CA THR A 66 6.03 4.47 10.23
C THR A 66 4.96 4.58 11.31
N TYR A 67 4.07 3.60 11.37
CA TYR A 67 3.08 3.47 12.42
C TYR A 67 2.77 2.00 12.70
N ASP A 68 2.50 1.70 13.97
CA ASP A 68 2.12 0.35 14.37
C ASP A 68 0.63 0.11 14.14
N VAL A 69 0.29 -1.06 13.61
CA VAL A 69 -1.10 -1.53 13.47
C VAL A 69 -1.33 -2.68 14.45
N PRO A 70 -1.83 -2.41 15.67
CA PRO A 70 -1.90 -3.41 16.73
C PRO A 70 -2.75 -4.62 16.39
N ALA A 71 -3.76 -4.45 15.52
CA ALA A 71 -4.63 -5.53 15.08
C ALA A 71 -3.88 -6.62 14.29
N PHE A 72 -2.79 -6.26 13.63
CA PHE A 72 -1.97 -7.17 12.83
C PHE A 72 -0.60 -7.46 13.47
N GLY A 73 -0.20 -6.68 14.49
CA GLY A 73 1.11 -6.84 15.13
C GLY A 73 2.27 -6.45 14.20
N GLU A 74 2.01 -5.52 13.29
CA GLU A 74 2.92 -5.10 12.23
C GLU A 74 3.18 -3.60 12.29
N THR A 75 4.37 -3.18 11.86
CA THR A 75 4.69 -1.77 11.62
C THR A 75 4.55 -1.52 10.13
N TRP A 76 3.71 -0.55 9.77
CA TRP A 76 3.50 -0.10 8.40
C TRP A 76 4.25 1.21 8.18
N LEU A 77 4.52 1.54 6.92
CA LEU A 77 4.96 2.87 6.52
C LEU A 77 3.81 3.49 5.74
N GLY A 78 3.54 4.77 5.95
CA GLY A 78 2.53 5.52 5.20
C GLY A 78 3.15 6.70 4.49
N ALA A 79 2.59 7.09 3.36
CA ALA A 79 2.91 8.31 2.65
C ALA A 79 1.62 9.12 2.47
N TYR A 80 1.53 10.27 3.11
CA TYR A 80 0.28 11.03 3.22
C TYR A 80 0.43 12.44 2.66
N SER A 81 -0.47 12.86 1.78
CA SER A 81 -0.49 14.22 1.26
C SER A 81 -0.93 15.23 2.33
N CYS A 82 -0.24 16.36 2.39
CA CYS A 82 -0.60 17.47 3.27
C CYS A 82 -0.40 18.82 2.55
N ALA A 83 -1.17 19.82 2.99
CA ALA A 83 -1.19 21.14 2.35
C ALA A 83 0.07 21.99 2.61
N SER A 84 0.84 21.66 3.64
CA SER A 84 2.07 22.36 4.03
C SER A 84 2.95 21.47 4.89
N GLU A 85 4.23 21.83 5.06
CA GLU A 85 5.14 21.15 5.99
C GLU A 85 4.56 21.10 7.42
N ALA A 86 3.99 22.21 7.91
CA ALA A 86 3.37 22.25 9.24
C ALA A 86 2.17 21.28 9.35
N ALA A 87 1.34 21.20 8.32
CA ALA A 87 0.24 20.24 8.28
C ALA A 87 0.74 18.78 8.27
N CYS A 88 1.88 18.50 7.62
CA CYS A 88 2.52 17.19 7.64
C CYS A 88 3.04 16.81 9.03
N LYS A 89 3.71 17.73 9.74
CA LYS A 89 4.14 17.51 11.14
C LYS A 89 2.94 17.23 12.04
N ASP A 90 1.89 18.03 11.91
CA ASP A 90 0.65 17.88 12.66
C ASP A 90 -0.03 16.54 12.39
N LEU A 91 -0.05 16.09 11.12
CA LEU A 91 -0.64 14.82 10.73
C LEU A 91 0.13 13.65 11.36
N ALA A 92 1.45 13.62 11.19
CA ALA A 92 2.31 12.58 11.75
C ALA A 92 2.19 12.52 13.29
N ALA A 93 2.17 13.68 13.97
CA ALA A 93 2.06 13.74 15.44
C ALA A 93 0.69 13.32 15.98
N LYS A 94 -0.38 13.45 15.18
CA LYS A 94 -1.75 13.09 15.59
C LYS A 94 -2.12 11.66 15.22
N TRP A 95 -1.34 10.97 14.39
CA TRP A 95 -1.52 9.55 14.13
C TRP A 95 -1.34 8.76 15.44
N PRO A 96 -2.24 7.84 15.84
CA PRO A 96 -3.39 7.24 15.14
C PRO A 96 -4.77 7.86 15.48
N ASN A 97 -4.82 9.00 16.17
CA ASN A 97 -6.04 9.61 16.71
C ASN A 97 -6.77 10.55 15.71
N GLY A 98 -6.20 10.79 14.53
CA GLY A 98 -6.77 11.61 13.47
C GLY A 98 -7.22 10.76 12.29
N VAL A 99 -8.42 10.20 12.33
CA VAL A 99 -8.95 9.39 11.21
C VAL A 99 -9.40 10.31 10.08
N SER A 100 -8.78 10.17 8.91
CA SER A 100 -9.47 10.26 7.62
C SER A 100 -8.64 9.59 6.53
N TYR A 101 -9.11 8.43 6.08
CA TYR A 101 -8.63 7.62 4.96
C TYR A 101 -7.17 7.15 5.06
N GLU A 102 -7.04 5.85 5.32
CA GLU A 102 -5.79 5.14 5.52
C GLU A 102 -5.42 4.43 4.22
N PHE A 103 -4.24 4.76 3.68
CA PHE A 103 -3.55 3.88 2.75
C PHE A 103 -2.52 3.12 3.58
N GLY A 104 -2.87 1.88 3.89
CA GLY A 104 -2.12 1.02 4.76
C GLY A 104 -1.18 0.13 3.97
N PHE A 105 0.10 0.44 3.98
CA PHE A 105 1.08 -0.29 3.18
C PHE A 105 1.88 -1.27 4.04
N THR A 106 1.71 -2.56 3.79
CA THR A 106 2.72 -3.55 4.17
C THR A 106 3.82 -3.50 3.13
N PHE A 107 4.92 -2.83 3.45
CA PHE A 107 6.05 -2.78 2.54
C PHE A 107 6.85 -4.07 2.60
N THR A 108 6.95 -4.78 1.48
CA THR A 108 7.93 -5.86 1.35
C THR A 108 9.23 -5.28 0.82
N LYS A 109 10.36 -5.61 1.45
CA LYS A 109 11.68 -5.23 0.93
C LYS A 109 11.90 -5.98 -0.39
N GLY A 110 11.99 -5.24 -1.49
CA GLY A 110 12.44 -5.76 -2.78
C GLY A 110 13.97 -5.76 -2.87
N ASP A 111 14.49 -5.26 -3.97
CA ASP A 111 15.91 -4.85 -4.04
C ASP A 111 16.18 -3.67 -3.09
N ARG A 112 17.45 -3.49 -2.67
CA ARG A 112 17.87 -2.73 -1.47
C ARG A 112 17.24 -1.34 -1.26
N ASP A 113 16.80 -0.68 -2.33
CA ASP A 113 16.33 0.71 -2.34
C ASP A 113 14.83 0.85 -2.69
N GLN A 114 14.10 -0.27 -2.68
CA GLN A 114 12.69 -0.34 -3.06
C GLN A 114 11.83 -1.00 -1.99
N LEU A 115 10.71 -0.36 -1.70
CA LEU A 115 9.61 -0.90 -0.93
C LEU A 115 8.38 -1.08 -1.83
N THR A 116 7.69 -2.21 -1.72
CA THR A 116 6.47 -2.49 -2.51
C THR A 116 5.26 -2.75 -1.62
N ALA A 117 4.08 -2.34 -2.07
CA ALA A 117 2.81 -2.60 -1.38
C ALA A 117 1.71 -2.93 -2.38
N SER A 118 0.64 -3.59 -1.92
CA SER A 118 -0.55 -3.81 -2.74
C SER A 118 -1.81 -3.58 -1.93
N GLU A 119 -2.75 -2.86 -2.52
CA GLU A 119 -4.05 -2.57 -1.94
C GLU A 119 -5.17 -3.00 -2.88
N VAL A 120 -6.33 -3.37 -2.31
CA VAL A 120 -7.55 -3.62 -3.06
C VAL A 120 -8.66 -2.72 -2.53
N SER A 121 -9.18 -1.86 -3.39
CA SER A 121 -10.38 -1.08 -3.14
C SER A 121 -11.62 -1.84 -3.60
N THR A 122 -12.67 -1.78 -2.80
CA THR A 122 -13.97 -2.35 -3.15
C THR A 122 -14.74 -1.55 -4.20
N GLY A 123 -14.23 -0.36 -4.57
CA GLY A 123 -14.92 0.56 -5.47
C GLY A 123 -16.10 1.27 -4.80
N TYR A 124 -17.05 1.70 -5.62
CA TYR A 124 -18.22 2.49 -5.18
C TYR A 124 -19.50 1.65 -5.16
N THR A 125 -20.20 1.65 -4.04
CA THR A 125 -21.52 0.99 -3.90
C THR A 125 -22.64 1.89 -4.42
N SER A 126 -23.46 1.37 -5.33
CA SER A 126 -24.73 1.97 -5.75
C SER A 126 -25.87 1.65 -4.77
N ALA A 127 -27.02 2.33 -4.93
CA ALA A 127 -28.21 2.09 -4.12
C ALA A 127 -28.79 0.67 -4.31
N GLU A 128 -28.56 0.08 -5.48
CA GLU A 128 -28.98 -1.27 -5.87
C GLU A 128 -28.00 -2.35 -5.41
N GLY A 129 -26.93 -1.96 -4.69
CA GLY A 129 -25.90 -2.88 -4.19
C GLY A 129 -24.92 -3.37 -5.25
N LEU A 130 -24.88 -2.76 -6.44
CA LEU A 130 -23.79 -2.96 -7.41
C LEU A 130 -22.55 -2.20 -6.95
N CYS A 131 -21.40 -2.88 -6.97
CA CYS A 131 -20.09 -2.35 -6.68
C CYS A 131 -19.38 -2.06 -7.99
N SER A 132 -19.02 -0.81 -8.19
CA SER A 132 -18.45 -0.31 -9.44
C SER A 132 -17.00 0.10 -9.29
N GLU A 133 -16.22 -0.14 -10.34
CA GLU A 133 -14.78 0.19 -10.40
C GLU A 133 -13.96 -0.30 -9.19
N PRO A 134 -13.99 -1.60 -8.83
CA PRO A 134 -13.01 -2.11 -7.88
C PRO A 134 -11.60 -1.94 -8.44
N THR A 135 -10.64 -1.61 -7.59
CA THR A 135 -9.24 -1.46 -7.99
C THR A 135 -8.32 -2.37 -7.21
N GLN A 136 -7.28 -2.84 -7.86
CA GLN A 136 -6.07 -3.32 -7.20
C GLN A 136 -4.94 -2.37 -7.57
N GLU A 137 -4.28 -1.84 -6.56
CA GLU A 137 -3.16 -0.93 -6.71
C GLU A 137 -1.88 -1.65 -6.28
N ALA A 138 -0.86 -1.61 -7.12
CA ALA A 138 0.49 -2.07 -6.82
C ALA A 138 1.41 -0.86 -6.71
N HIS A 139 1.85 -0.57 -5.49
CA HIS A 139 2.66 0.58 -5.18
C HIS A 139 4.14 0.21 -5.08
N ARG A 140 4.99 1.15 -5.48
CA ARG A 140 6.45 1.09 -5.31
C ARG A 140 6.93 2.42 -4.76
N LEU A 141 7.66 2.40 -3.64
CA LEU A 141 8.40 3.54 -3.12
C LEU A 141 9.89 3.26 -3.35
N LEU A 142 10.54 4.13 -4.11
CA LEU A 142 11.94 4.03 -4.51
C LEU A 142 12.73 5.16 -3.87
N SER A 143 13.88 4.85 -3.27
CA SER A 143 14.91 5.84 -2.98
C SER A 143 15.73 6.06 -4.26
N VAL A 144 15.65 7.26 -4.84
CA VAL A 144 16.27 7.56 -6.15
C VAL A 144 17.65 8.21 -5.99
N ALA A 145 17.78 9.07 -4.98
CA ALA A 145 19.01 9.74 -4.57
C ALA A 145 18.84 10.21 -3.12
N ASP A 146 19.91 10.75 -2.51
CA ASP A 146 19.86 11.29 -1.15
C ASP A 146 18.71 12.29 -0.99
N GLY A 147 17.75 11.95 -0.14
CA GLY A 147 16.55 12.75 0.11
C GLY A 147 15.58 12.85 -1.07
N GLN A 148 15.65 11.99 -2.08
CA GLN A 148 14.70 11.97 -3.20
C GLN A 148 13.99 10.62 -3.29
N ILE A 149 12.66 10.67 -3.34
CA ILE A 149 11.81 9.49 -3.47
C ILE A 149 10.96 9.56 -4.73
N ARG A 150 10.64 8.37 -5.25
CA ARG A 150 9.64 8.14 -6.29
C ARG A 150 8.59 7.19 -5.76
N ILE A 151 7.31 7.58 -5.86
CA ILE A 151 6.16 6.72 -5.57
C ILE A 151 5.46 6.40 -6.88
N GLU A 152 5.38 5.12 -7.23
CA GLU A 152 4.69 4.63 -8.42
C GLU A 152 3.49 3.79 -8.00
N SER A 153 2.36 3.94 -8.70
CA SER A 153 1.16 3.15 -8.47
C SER A 153 0.64 2.64 -9.81
N GLU A 154 0.63 1.32 -9.96
CA GLU A 154 0.00 0.63 -11.08
C GLU A 154 -1.39 0.19 -10.65
N ILE A 155 -2.42 0.68 -11.32
CA ILE A 155 -3.81 0.52 -10.92
C ILE A 155 -4.50 -0.39 -11.94
N THR A 156 -5.01 -1.50 -11.44
CA THR A 156 -5.82 -2.46 -12.19
C THR A 156 -7.29 -2.22 -11.83
N VAL A 157 -8.11 -1.90 -12.82
CA VAL A 157 -9.56 -1.75 -12.62
C VAL A 157 -10.23 -3.08 -12.96
N GLY A 158 -11.02 -3.60 -12.02
CA GLY A 158 -11.77 -4.85 -12.17
C GLY A 158 -13.14 -4.63 -12.79
N ASP A 159 -13.85 -5.74 -13.01
CA ASP A 159 -15.25 -5.68 -13.45
C ASP A 159 -16.17 -5.28 -12.30
N ASP A 160 -17.29 -4.61 -12.61
CA ASP A 160 -18.35 -4.39 -11.64
C ASP A 160 -18.90 -5.73 -11.11
N TYR A 161 -19.30 -5.75 -9.84
CA TYR A 161 -19.79 -6.96 -9.19
C TYR A 161 -20.96 -6.68 -8.23
N GLN A 162 -21.80 -7.68 -8.01
CA GLN A 162 -22.89 -7.55 -7.04
C GLN A 162 -22.33 -7.65 -5.61
N GLY A 163 -22.62 -6.65 -4.78
CA GLY A 163 -22.30 -6.64 -3.37
C GLY A 163 -23.02 -7.75 -2.61
N LYS A 164 -22.40 -8.22 -1.52
CA LYS A 164 -22.99 -9.19 -0.61
C LYS A 164 -23.83 -8.46 0.42
N ASP A 165 -25.10 -8.82 0.53
CA ASP A 165 -26.06 -8.16 1.43
C ASP A 165 -26.15 -6.63 1.20
N GLY A 166 -25.89 -6.18 -0.03
CA GLY A 166 -25.85 -4.76 -0.41
C GLY A 166 -24.51 -4.06 -0.14
N PHE A 167 -23.49 -4.77 0.34
CA PHE A 167 -22.17 -4.21 0.65
C PHE A 167 -21.07 -4.74 -0.28
N CYS A 168 -20.17 -3.84 -0.68
CA CYS A 168 -18.96 -4.22 -1.40
C CYS A 168 -17.95 -4.85 -0.45
N THR A 169 -17.42 -6.00 -0.84
CA THR A 169 -16.46 -6.76 -0.03
C THR A 169 -15.12 -6.87 -0.73
N THR A 170 -14.05 -6.85 0.04
CA THR A 170 -12.67 -7.00 -0.48
C THR A 170 -12.49 -8.35 -1.18
N ASP A 171 -13.05 -9.44 -0.65
CA ASP A 171 -12.98 -10.77 -1.29
C ASP A 171 -13.56 -10.79 -2.72
N ALA A 172 -14.66 -10.06 -2.94
CA ALA A 172 -15.29 -9.99 -4.25
C ALA A 172 -14.53 -9.03 -5.18
N ALA A 173 -14.07 -7.89 -4.66
CA ALA A 173 -13.20 -6.96 -5.39
C ALA A 173 -11.91 -7.64 -5.86
N SER A 174 -11.22 -8.38 -4.98
CA SER A 174 -10.01 -9.14 -5.29
C SER A 174 -10.24 -10.15 -6.42
N LYS A 175 -11.42 -10.75 -6.52
CA LYS A 175 -11.77 -11.64 -7.65
C LYS A 175 -12.06 -10.86 -8.92
N ALA A 176 -12.70 -9.70 -8.82
CA ALA A 176 -13.06 -8.87 -9.95
C ALA A 176 -11.83 -8.26 -10.65
N VAL A 177 -10.77 -7.97 -9.89
CA VAL A 177 -9.48 -7.46 -10.40
C VAL A 177 -8.50 -8.58 -10.80
N GLN A 178 -8.71 -9.82 -10.33
CA GLN A 178 -7.79 -10.92 -10.56
C GLN A 178 -7.61 -11.23 -12.05
N GLY A 179 -6.36 -11.26 -12.51
CA GLY A 179 -6.00 -11.58 -13.89
C GLY A 179 -6.31 -10.48 -14.90
N LYS A 180 -6.80 -9.32 -14.45
CA LYS A 180 -6.94 -8.13 -15.27
C LYS A 180 -5.59 -7.48 -15.50
N SER A 181 -5.46 -6.78 -16.62
CA SER A 181 -4.27 -5.99 -16.91
C SER A 181 -4.34 -4.65 -16.21
N CYS A 182 -3.18 -4.14 -15.81
CA CYS A 182 -3.06 -2.78 -15.32
C CYS A 182 -3.66 -1.79 -16.34
N SER A 183 -4.44 -0.84 -15.83
CA SER A 183 -5.29 0.05 -16.61
C SER A 183 -4.89 1.52 -16.45
N ARG A 184 -4.29 1.89 -15.30
CA ARG A 184 -3.88 3.27 -14.99
C ARG A 184 -2.51 3.27 -14.33
N PHE A 185 -1.82 4.40 -14.44
CA PHE A 185 -0.54 4.62 -13.78
C PHE A 185 -0.50 6.00 -13.12
N VAL A 186 0.00 6.04 -11.88
CA VAL A 186 0.25 7.28 -11.15
C VAL A 186 1.70 7.30 -10.69
N GLY A 187 2.32 8.47 -10.78
CA GLY A 187 3.67 8.69 -10.38
C GLY A 187 3.88 10.00 -9.63
N ILE A 188 4.59 9.96 -8.52
CA ILE A 188 5.00 11.13 -7.75
C ILE A 188 6.52 11.10 -7.58
N ASN A 189 7.18 12.23 -7.85
CA ASN A 189 8.55 12.53 -7.43
C ASN A 189 8.51 13.52 -6.28
N ALA A 190 9.33 13.31 -5.26
CA ALA A 190 9.40 14.23 -4.13
C ALA A 190 10.81 14.33 -3.53
N THR A 191 11.14 15.49 -2.98
CA THR A 191 12.42 15.76 -2.31
C THR A 191 12.18 16.06 -0.84
N GLN A 192 12.96 15.46 0.04
CA GLN A 192 12.91 15.67 1.47
C GLN A 192 13.26 17.12 1.78
N VAL A 193 12.42 17.76 2.58
CA VAL A 193 12.57 19.16 3.01
C VAL A 193 12.65 19.30 4.53
N ALA A 194 12.23 18.28 5.28
CA ALA A 194 12.39 18.22 6.72
C ALA A 194 12.38 16.76 7.24
N GLU A 195 12.96 16.58 8.41
CA GLU A 195 12.76 15.38 9.23
C GLU A 195 11.39 15.45 9.94
N LEU A 196 10.88 14.29 10.37
CA LEU A 196 9.67 14.16 11.19
C LEU A 196 10.00 14.03 12.68
#